data_AF-A0A6B3HWC5-F1
#
_entry.id   AF-A0A6B3HWC5-F1
#
_cell.length_a   1.000
_cell.length_b   1.000
_cell.length_c   1.000
_cell.angle_alpha   90.00
_cell.angle_beta   90.00
_cell.angle_gamma   90.00
#
_symmetry.space_group_name_H-M   'P 1'
#
loop_
_entity.id
_entity.type
_entity.pdbx_description
1 polymer ?
#
loop_
_entity_poly.entity_id
_entity_poly.type
_entity_poly.pdbx_seq_one_letter_code
_entity_poly.pdbx_strand_id
1 'polypeptide(L)'
;YPAIRSVIIAFQKYTPGSDPQWVGTANFTRVFQDPEFAAAWRNTLTFTVLALVIGFAIPFVMALVLNELRHAKAFFRVVVYLPVMIPPVVS
;
A
#
# COMPACT_ATOMS: atom_id res chain seq x y z
N TYR A 1 20.25 -0.41 12.25
CA TYR A 1 18.94 -1.10 12.33
C TYR A 1 17.79 -0.12 12.59
N PRO A 2 17.22 0.51 11.55
CA PRO A 2 16.14 1.49 11.69
C PRO A 2 14.85 0.87 12.25
N ALA A 3 14.47 -0.34 11.81
CA ALA A 3 13.26 -1.02 12.28
C ALA A 3 13.24 -1.24 13.80
N ILE A 4 14.36 -1.66 14.39
CA ILE A 4 14.47 -1.87 15.84
C ILE A 4 14.29 -0.55 16.60
N ARG A 5 14.87 0.55 16.10
CA ARG A 5 14.65 1.88 16.70
C ARG A 5 13.18 2.31 16.61
N SER A 6 12.49 2.03 15.50
CA SER A 6 11.06 2.32 15.37
C SER A 6 10.23 1.59 16.41
N VAL A 7 10.55 0.33 16.70
CA VAL A 7 9.87 -0.43 17.77
C VAL A 7 10.10 0.23 19.13
N ILE A 8 11.33 0.63 19.45
CA ILE A 8 11.64 1.31 20.72
C ILE A 8 10.88 2.64 20.85
N ILE A 9 10.84 3.43 19.77
CA ILE A 9 10.12 4.71 19.73
C ILE A 9 8.61 4.50 19.91
N ALA A 10 8.04 3.39 19.47
CA ALA A 10 6.61 3.10 19.67
C ALA A 10 6.21 3.06 21.16
N PHE A 11 7.15 2.71 22.06
CA PHE A 11 6.93 2.70 23.52
C PHE A 11 7.41 3.98 24.22
N GLN A 12 7.93 4.95 23.45
CA GLN A 12 8.43 6.21 23.95
C GLN A 12 7.59 7.39 23.45
N LYS A 13 7.45 8.42 24.27
CA LYS A 13 6.98 9.73 23.81
C LYS A 13 8.18 10.47 23.25
N TYR A 14 8.26 10.48 21.92
CA TYR A 14 9.30 11.17 21.18
C TYR A 14 8.77 12.52 20.70
N THR A 15 9.33 13.63 21.22
CA THR A 15 9.11 14.96 20.66
C THR A 15 10.44 15.45 20.10
N PRO A 16 10.50 15.93 18.84
CA PRO A 16 11.74 16.47 18.28
C PRO A 16 12.30 17.58 19.18
N GLY A 17 13.51 17.40 19.69
CA GLY A 17 14.17 18.35 20.59
C GLY A 17 13.99 18.11 22.10
N SER A 18 13.26 17.07 22.52
CA SER A 18 13.17 16.66 23.93
C SER A 18 13.78 15.27 24.17
N ASP A 19 14.24 15.01 25.40
CA ASP A 19 14.64 13.65 25.80
C ASP A 19 13.47 12.66 25.68
N PRO A 20 13.70 11.46 25.11
CA PRO A 20 12.66 10.46 24.94
C PRO A 20 12.17 9.94 26.29
N GLN A 21 10.87 10.05 26.54
CA GLN A 21 10.25 9.53 27.77
C GLN A 21 9.65 8.15 27.52
N TRP A 22 9.96 7.17 28.35
CA TRP A 22 9.32 5.86 28.28
C TRP A 22 7.88 5.93 28.78
N VAL A 23 6.91 5.63 27.91
CA VAL A 23 5.47 5.72 28.23
C VAL A 23 4.75 4.37 28.14
N GLY A 24 5.51 3.28 27.92
CA GLY A 24 4.95 1.94 27.79
C GLY A 24 3.94 1.87 26.64
N THR A 25 2.71 1.42 26.93
CA THR A 25 1.67 1.20 25.91
C THR A 25 0.78 2.40 25.64
N ALA A 26 1.03 3.55 26.27
CA ALA A 26 0.15 4.72 26.16
C ALA A 26 -0.08 5.20 24.72
N ASN A 27 0.93 5.12 23.86
CA ASN A 27 0.82 5.46 22.44
C ASN A 27 -0.19 4.58 21.70
N PHE A 28 -0.20 3.27 22.01
CA PHE A 28 -1.14 2.33 21.39
C PHE A 28 -2.57 2.60 21.85
N THR A 29 -2.80 2.80 23.15
CA THR A 29 -4.13 3.12 23.69
C THR A 29 -4.68 4.39 23.05
N ARG A 30 -3.84 5.43 22.90
CA ARG A 30 -4.22 6.68 22.22
C ARG A 30 -4.67 6.45 20.78
N VAL A 31 -3.91 5.64 20.02
CA VAL A 31 -4.21 5.34 18.61
C VAL A 31 -5.49 4.50 18.48
N PHE A 32 -5.71 3.51 19.35
CA PHE A 32 -6.93 2.70 19.32
C PHE A 32 -8.19 3.46 19.75
N GLN A 33 -8.05 4.50 20.57
CA GLN A 33 -9.14 5.38 20.97
C GLN A 33 -9.43 6.48 19.94
N ASP A 34 -8.57 6.63 18.93
CA ASP A 34 -8.74 7.61 17.87
C ASP A 34 -9.80 7.12 16.85
N PRO A 35 -10.94 7.83 16.69
CA PRO A 35 -11.95 7.45 15.72
C PRO A 35 -11.44 7.49 14.27
N GLU A 36 -10.43 8.31 13.97
CA GLU A 36 -9.85 8.38 12.62
C GLU A 36 -9.01 7.15 12.30
N PHE A 37 -8.41 6.51 13.30
CA PHE A 37 -7.59 5.32 13.09
C PHE A 37 -8.41 4.17 12.47
N ALA A 38 -9.59 3.89 13.01
CA ALA A 38 -10.48 2.87 12.46
C ALA A 38 -10.97 3.23 11.03
N ALA A 39 -11.23 4.51 10.77
CA ALA A 39 -11.60 4.98 9.44
C ALA A 39 -10.44 4.83 8.43
N ALA A 40 -9.22 5.18 8.83
CA ALA A 40 -8.01 5.04 8.03
C ALA A 40 -7.72 3.57 7.67
N TRP A 41 -7.89 2.65 8.64
CA TRP A 41 -7.79 1.21 8.39
C TRP A 41 -8.83 0.71 7.39
N ARG A 42 -10.09 1.12 7.55
CA ARG A 42 -11.15 0.75 6.62
C ARG A 42 -10.87 1.27 5.21
N ASN A 43 -10.42 2.51 5.09
CA ASN A 43 -10.12 3.12 3.79
C ASN A 43 -8.94 2.40 3.12
N THR A 44 -7.86 2.16 3.86
CA THR A 44 -6.70 1.41 3.36
C THR A 44 -7.10 0.01 2.92
N LEU A 45 -7.84 -0.73 3.75
CA LEU A 45 -8.27 -2.09 3.43
C LEU A 45 -9.18 -2.11 2.20
N THR A 46 -10.14 -1.20 2.12
CA THR A 46 -11.05 -1.07 0.97
C THR A 46 -10.25 -0.77 -0.30
N PHE A 47 -9.32 0.18 -0.24
CA PHE A 47 -8.45 0.50 -1.36
C PHE A 47 -7.59 -0.69 -1.78
N THR A 48 -6.95 -1.39 -0.83
CA THR A 48 -6.14 -2.58 -1.11
C THR A 48 -6.96 -3.69 -1.76
N VAL A 49 -8.16 -3.97 -1.25
CA VAL A 49 -9.05 -4.99 -1.83
C VAL A 49 -9.49 -4.60 -3.24
N LEU A 50 -9.92 -3.34 -3.45
CA LEU A 50 -10.29 -2.86 -4.77
C LEU A 50 -9.10 -2.91 -5.74
N ALA A 51 -7.92 -2.46 -5.31
CA ALA A 51 -6.71 -2.49 -6.11
C ALA A 51 -6.31 -3.93 -6.46
N LEU A 52 -6.47 -4.88 -5.54
CA LEU A 52 -6.20 -6.30 -5.78
C LEU A 52 -7.21 -6.89 -6.76
N VAL A 53 -8.50 -6.67 -6.54
CA VAL A 53 -9.57 -7.22 -7.39
C VAL A 53 -9.46 -6.64 -8.79
N ILE A 54 -9.36 -5.33 -8.94
CA ILE A 54 -9.27 -4.66 -10.23
C ILE A 54 -7.92 -4.97 -10.90
N GLY A 55 -6.82 -4.85 -10.15
CA GLY A 55 -5.46 -5.10 -10.63
C GLY A 55 -5.20 -6.55 -11.00
N PHE A 56 -5.98 -7.51 -10.48
CA PHE A 56 -5.90 -8.91 -10.87
C PHE A 56 -6.94 -9.29 -11.94
N ALA A 57 -8.20 -8.90 -11.76
CA ALA A 57 -9.29 -9.28 -12.65
C ALA A 57 -9.12 -8.71 -14.06
N ILE A 58 -8.69 -7.45 -14.19
CA ILE A 58 -8.49 -6.81 -15.50
C ILE A 58 -7.40 -7.55 -16.30
N PRO A 59 -6.17 -7.74 -15.79
CA PRO A 59 -5.15 -8.49 -16.52
C PRO A 59 -5.53 -9.95 -16.76
N PHE A 60 -6.25 -10.58 -15.83
CA PHE A 60 -6.69 -11.97 -15.98
C PHE A 60 -7.66 -12.14 -17.15
N VAL A 61 -8.71 -11.31 -17.22
CA VAL A 61 -9.65 -11.32 -18.35
C VAL A 61 -8.94 -10.97 -19.66
N MET A 62 -8.06 -9.97 -19.62
CA MET A 62 -7.25 -9.59 -20.79
C MET A 62 -6.37 -10.74 -21.27
N ALA A 63 -5.75 -11.50 -20.36
CA ALA A 63 -4.95 -12.68 -20.69
C ALA A 63 -5.78 -13.79 -21.34
N LEU A 64 -7.02 -14.03 -20.87
CA LEU A 64 -7.93 -15.02 -21.46
C LEU A 64 -8.31 -14.64 -22.90
N VAL A 65 -8.73 -13.39 -23.13
CA VAL A 65 -9.07 -12.88 -24.47
C VAL A 65 -7.87 -12.97 -25.42
N LEU A 66 -6.68 -12.65 -24.92
CA LEU A 66 -5.44 -12.73 -25.72
C LEU A 66 -4.99 -14.16 -26.00
N ASN A 67 -5.34 -15.11 -25.14
CA ASN A 67 -5.03 -16.51 -25.38
C ASN A 67 -5.79 -17.04 -26.60
N GLU A 68 -7.04 -16.59 -26.77
CA GLU A 68 -7.89 -16.90 -27.92
C GLU A 68 -7.38 -16.24 -29.22
N LEU A 69 -6.89 -15.00 -29.13
CA LEU A 69 -6.40 -14.22 -30.27
C LEU A 69 -4.94 -14.55 -30.63
N ARG A 70 -4.71 -15.67 -31.35
CA ARG A 70 -3.37 -16.12 -31.81
C ARG A 70 -2.54 -15.04 -32.54
N HIS A 71 -3.17 -14.10 -33.24
CA HIS A 71 -2.49 -13.13 -34.12
C HIS A 71 -2.21 -11.75 -33.48
N ALA A 72 -2.78 -11.42 -32.31
CA ALA A 72 -2.67 -10.09 -31.69
C ALA A 72 -1.67 -10.01 -30.52
N LYS A 73 -0.95 -11.10 -30.21
CA LYS A 73 -0.07 -11.22 -29.04
C LYS A 73 1.07 -10.19 -28.99
N ALA A 74 1.60 -9.78 -30.15
CA ALA A 74 2.72 -8.84 -30.23
C ALA A 74 2.29 -7.39 -29.91
N PHE A 75 1.16 -6.93 -30.45
CA PHE A 75 0.64 -5.58 -30.22
C PHE A 75 0.25 -5.36 -28.75
N PHE A 76 -0.46 -6.31 -28.15
CA PHE A 76 -0.88 -6.21 -26.75
C PHE A 76 0.27 -6.28 -25.75
N ARG A 77 1.34 -7.02 -26.06
CA ARG A 77 2.56 -7.01 -25.24
C ARG A 77 3.11 -5.58 -25.13
N VAL A 78 3.19 -4.84 -26.24
CA VAL A 78 3.67 -3.45 -26.22
C VAL A 78 2.78 -2.53 -25.37
N VAL A 79 1.46 -2.63 -25.53
CA VAL A 79 0.49 -1.78 -24.81
C VAL A 79 0.50 -2.05 -23.29
N VAL A 80 0.66 -3.30 -22.86
CA VAL A 80 0.71 -3.65 -21.42
C VAL A 80 2.03 -3.23 -20.76
N TYR A 81 3.15 -3.29 -21.49
CA TYR A 81 4.45 -2.93 -20.93
C TYR A 81 4.70 -1.42 -20.88
N LEU A 82 4.14 -0.64 -21.82
CA LEU A 82 4.34 0.81 -21.89
C LEU A 82 4.01 1.56 -20.59
N PRO A 83 2.86 1.35 -19.91
CA PRO A 83 2.52 2.08 -18.69
C PRO A 83 3.42 1.72 -17.50
N VAL A 84 3.93 0.48 -17.44
CA VAL A 84 4.85 0.05 -16.36
C VAL A 84 6.22 0.73 -16.49
N MET A 85 6.61 1.12 -17.71
CA MET A 85 7.86 1.85 -17.93
C MET A 85 7.77 3.34 -17.59
N ILE A 86 6.56 3.89 -17.39
CA ILE A 86 6.40 5.28 -16.94
C ILE A 86 6.50 5.28 -15.42
N PRO A 87 7.56 5.86 -14.82
CA PRO A 87 7.70 5.87 -13.37
C PRO A 87 6.54 6.66 -12.74
N PRO A 88 6.02 6.25 -11.56
CA PRO A 88 4.92 6.92 -10.85
C PRO A 88 5.21 8.37 -10.41
N VAL A 89 6.38 8.91 -10.75
CA VAL A 89 6.90 10.21 -10.31
C VAL A 89 6.15 11.39 -10.93
N VAL A 90 5.23 11.14 -11.86
CA VAL A 90 4.34 12.14 -12.47
C VAL A 90 2.88 11.91 -12.06
N SER A 91 2.57 11.97 -10.76
CA SER A 91 1.20 12.07 -10.25
C SER A 91 1.19 12.80 -8.92
#